data_AF-L0K3Y8-F1
#
_entry.id   AF-L0K3Y8-F1
#
_cell.length_a   1.000
_cell.length_b   1.000
_cell.length_c   1.000
_cell.angle_alpha   90.00
_cell.angle_beta   90.00
_cell.angle_gamma   90.00
#
_symmetry.space_group_name_H-M   'P 1'
#
loop_
_entity.id
_entity.type
_entity.pdbx_description
1 polymer ?
#
loop_
_entity_poly.entity_id
_entity_poly.type
_entity_poly.pdbx_seq_one_letter_code
_entity_poly.pdbx_strand_id
1 'polypeptide(L)'
;MTKRDIEREFDEFTEEVLADLEPLERIQLVLEAEAAGLDRWVERLYESCPVRGYRGLDRTFIESLRIAANARQVALYDLHTTLLQRARLREHHRAVLVIDHERDDGLSEAALERARERPDRITLLTVDLYTQYHAYDRFAEHHLGVDLEIWFGPHFYADNVRAATSEVLEQAQPDDLEQFVNDGFGIERGDDDWVTLDSLVEDRYRAFRDTFTVLDESDCRPD
;
A
#
# COMPACT_ATOMS: atom_id res chain seq x y z
N MET A 1 -3.98 0.15 -50.76
CA MET A 1 -4.13 0.18 -49.28
C MET A 1 -4.97 1.37 -48.92
N THR A 2 -6.15 1.12 -48.38
CA THR A 2 -7.01 2.18 -47.85
C THR A 2 -6.74 2.36 -46.36
N LYS A 3 -7.07 3.53 -45.80
CA LYS A 3 -6.96 3.81 -44.36
C LYS A 3 -7.65 2.74 -43.50
N ARG A 4 -8.77 2.19 -43.98
CA ARG A 4 -9.53 1.11 -43.34
C ARG A 4 -8.80 -0.23 -43.29
N ASP A 5 -7.99 -0.55 -44.31
CA ASP A 5 -7.24 -1.80 -44.34
C ASP A 5 -6.10 -1.78 -43.30
N ILE A 6 -5.46 -0.61 -43.14
CA ILE A 6 -4.38 -0.39 -42.17
C ILE A 6 -4.93 -0.39 -40.73
N GLU A 7 -6.09 0.22 -40.49
CA GLU A 7 -6.76 0.19 -39.18
C GLU A 7 -7.10 -1.25 -38.76
N ARG A 8 -7.58 -2.09 -39.70
CA ARG A 8 -7.90 -3.50 -39.43
C ARG A 8 -6.65 -4.34 -39.16
N GLU A 9 -5.60 -4.21 -39.99
CA GLU A 9 -4.32 -4.90 -39.77
C GLU A 9 -3.70 -4.52 -38.42
N PHE A 10 -3.82 -3.25 -38.02
CA PHE A 10 -3.34 -2.79 -36.73
C PHE A 10 -4.14 -3.38 -35.57
N ASP A 11 -5.46 -3.48 -35.68
CA ASP A 11 -6.30 -4.10 -34.66
C ASP A 11 -6.05 -5.60 -34.52
N GLU A 12 -5.90 -6.33 -35.65
CA GLU A 12 -5.55 -7.76 -35.66
C GLU A 12 -4.17 -8.02 -35.01
N PHE A 13 -3.17 -7.20 -35.35
CA PHE A 13 -1.84 -7.28 -34.73
C PHE A 13 -1.87 -6.94 -33.23
N THR A 14 -2.69 -5.96 -32.84
CA THR A 14 -2.85 -5.60 -31.42
C THR A 14 -3.48 -6.76 -30.64
N GLU A 15 -4.48 -7.44 -31.19
CA GLU A 15 -5.11 -8.60 -30.55
C GLU A 15 -4.14 -9.77 -30.37
N GLU A 16 -3.30 -10.04 -31.37
CA GLU A 16 -2.26 -11.08 -31.30
C GLU A 16 -1.25 -10.80 -30.17
N VAL A 17 -0.74 -9.57 -30.09
CA VAL A 17 0.19 -9.16 -29.02
C VAL A 17 -0.46 -9.25 -27.64
N LEU A 18 -1.72 -8.83 -27.53
CA LEU A 18 -2.44 -8.89 -26.25
C LEU A 18 -2.77 -10.33 -25.83
N ALA A 19 -2.95 -11.26 -26.76
CA ALA A 19 -3.22 -12.67 -26.44
C ALA A 19 -2.00 -13.38 -25.83
N ASP A 20 -0.79 -12.96 -26.21
CA ASP A 20 0.48 -13.55 -25.79
C ASP A 20 1.01 -13.04 -24.44
N LEU A 21 0.33 -12.04 -23.83
CA LEU A 21 0.74 -11.49 -22.53
C LEU A 21 0.60 -12.52 -21.40
N GLU A 22 1.65 -12.65 -20.60
CA GLU A 22 1.62 -13.41 -19.34
C GLU A 22 0.65 -12.75 -18.34
N PRO A 23 0.08 -13.50 -17.37
CA PRO A 23 -0.91 -12.95 -16.45
C PRO A 23 -0.43 -11.71 -15.68
N LEU A 24 0.83 -11.67 -15.25
CA LEU A 24 1.39 -10.53 -14.50
C LEU A 24 1.55 -9.30 -15.39
N GLU A 25 2.08 -9.45 -16.60
CA GLU A 25 2.22 -8.35 -17.57
C GLU A 25 0.86 -7.76 -17.92
N ARG A 26 -0.16 -8.62 -18.05
CA ARG A 26 -1.54 -8.17 -18.26
C ARG A 26 -2.10 -7.41 -17.07
N ILE A 27 -1.85 -7.85 -15.83
CA ILE A 27 -2.27 -7.13 -14.61
C ILE A 27 -1.62 -5.75 -14.57
N GLN A 28 -0.32 -5.67 -14.81
CA GLN A 28 0.42 -4.41 -14.87
C GLN A 28 -0.25 -3.44 -15.85
N LEU A 29 -0.49 -3.88 -17.09
CA LEU A 29 -1.12 -3.04 -18.11
C LEU A 29 -2.55 -2.63 -17.76
N VAL A 30 -3.31 -3.49 -17.08
CA VAL A 30 -4.65 -3.13 -16.58
C VAL A 30 -4.56 -2.05 -15.52
N LEU A 31 -3.67 -2.19 -14.53
CA LEU A 31 -3.50 -1.20 -13.47
C LEU A 31 -3.03 0.16 -14.03
N GLU A 32 -2.09 0.14 -14.98
CA GLU A 32 -1.64 1.34 -15.69
C GLU A 32 -2.79 2.01 -16.47
N ALA A 33 -3.59 1.22 -17.19
CA ALA A 33 -4.73 1.73 -17.94
C ALA A 33 -5.83 2.28 -17.04
N GLU A 34 -6.13 1.62 -15.91
CA GLU A 34 -7.08 2.11 -14.90
C GLU A 34 -6.60 3.44 -14.29
N ALA A 35 -5.32 3.52 -13.91
CA ALA A 35 -4.73 4.75 -13.36
C ALA A 35 -4.75 5.91 -14.37
N ALA A 36 -4.63 5.62 -15.67
CA ALA A 36 -4.71 6.60 -16.75
C ALA A 36 -6.15 6.92 -17.21
N GLY A 37 -7.18 6.26 -16.67
CA GLY A 37 -8.58 6.43 -17.10
C GLY A 37 -8.85 5.96 -18.52
N LEU A 38 -8.12 4.94 -18.99
CA LEU A 38 -8.22 4.40 -20.34
C LEU A 38 -9.18 3.19 -20.39
N ASP A 39 -10.46 3.40 -20.07
CA ASP A 39 -11.47 2.34 -19.92
C ASP A 39 -11.54 1.39 -21.12
N ARG A 40 -11.43 1.92 -22.34
CA ARG A 40 -11.43 1.11 -23.58
C ARG A 40 -10.25 0.14 -23.65
N TRP A 41 -9.08 0.53 -23.12
CA TRP A 41 -7.91 -0.35 -23.06
C TRP A 41 -8.08 -1.43 -21.99
N VAL A 42 -8.67 -1.07 -20.85
CA VAL A 42 -9.04 -2.04 -19.82
C VAL A 42 -9.97 -3.10 -20.42
N GLU A 43 -11.08 -2.69 -21.06
CA GLU A 43 -12.01 -3.61 -21.74
C GLU A 43 -11.29 -4.55 -22.72
N ARG A 44 -10.42 -4.01 -23.59
CA ARG A 44 -9.63 -4.84 -24.53
C ARG A 44 -8.70 -5.84 -23.85
N LEU A 45 -8.05 -5.47 -22.74
CA LEU A 45 -7.16 -6.36 -21.98
C LEU A 45 -7.92 -7.53 -21.35
N TYR A 46 -9.16 -7.30 -20.91
CA TYR A 46 -10.06 -8.37 -20.45
C TYR A 46 -10.55 -9.23 -21.62
N GLU A 47 -11.00 -8.64 -22.72
CA GLU A 47 -11.56 -9.36 -23.87
C GLU A 47 -10.54 -10.23 -24.61
N SER A 48 -9.28 -9.79 -24.66
CA SER A 48 -8.16 -10.51 -25.29
C SER A 48 -7.55 -11.62 -24.41
N CYS A 49 -8.13 -11.90 -23.23
CA CYS A 49 -7.59 -12.90 -22.33
C CYS A 49 -7.86 -14.33 -22.85
N PRO A 50 -6.83 -15.19 -22.97
CA PRO A 50 -6.99 -16.55 -23.47
C PRO A 50 -8.02 -17.35 -22.68
N VAL A 51 -9.07 -17.83 -23.35
CA VAL A 51 -10.11 -18.67 -22.75
C VAL A 51 -9.66 -20.13 -22.85
N ARG A 52 -8.90 -20.61 -21.86
CA ARG A 52 -8.47 -22.03 -21.79
C ARG A 52 -9.57 -22.91 -21.19
N GLY A 53 -10.68 -23.09 -21.93
CA GLY A 53 -11.76 -24.03 -21.60
C GLY A 53 -13.17 -23.45 -21.60
N TYR A 54 -14.19 -24.31 -21.64
CA TYR A 54 -15.62 -23.92 -21.66
C TYR A 54 -15.97 -23.08 -20.41
N ARG A 55 -15.93 -21.75 -20.53
CA ARG A 55 -16.49 -20.69 -19.64
C ARG A 55 -15.55 -19.84 -18.76
N GLY A 56 -14.23 -19.83 -18.95
CA GLY A 56 -13.34 -18.98 -18.13
C GLY A 56 -12.37 -18.11 -18.94
N LEU A 57 -12.43 -16.78 -18.76
CA LEU A 57 -11.23 -15.94 -18.82
C LEU A 57 -10.16 -16.58 -17.92
N ASP A 58 -8.87 -16.44 -18.24
CA ASP A 58 -7.79 -17.06 -17.45
C ASP A 58 -8.02 -16.80 -15.95
N ARG A 59 -8.33 -17.88 -15.22
CA ARG A 59 -8.74 -17.83 -13.82
C ARG A 59 -7.65 -17.18 -12.98
N THR A 60 -6.39 -17.44 -13.33
CA THR A 60 -5.21 -16.89 -12.66
C THR A 60 -5.18 -15.37 -12.79
N PHE A 61 -5.44 -14.82 -14.00
CA PHE A 61 -5.50 -13.38 -14.23
C PHE A 61 -6.64 -12.72 -13.41
N ILE A 62 -7.86 -13.24 -13.52
CA ILE A 62 -9.03 -12.65 -12.86
C ILE A 62 -8.92 -12.73 -11.32
N GLU A 63 -8.46 -13.86 -10.79
CA GLU A 63 -8.28 -14.01 -9.35
C GLU A 63 -7.16 -13.12 -8.81
N SER A 64 -6.04 -13.01 -9.54
CA SER A 64 -4.92 -12.14 -9.16
C SER A 64 -5.32 -10.66 -9.18
N LEU A 65 -6.07 -10.23 -10.19
CA LEU A 65 -6.56 -8.85 -10.25
C LEU A 65 -7.56 -8.54 -9.12
N ARG A 66 -8.43 -9.49 -8.77
CA ARG A 66 -9.33 -9.37 -7.61
C ARG A 66 -8.54 -9.28 -6.30
N ILE A 67 -7.49 -10.09 -6.15
CA ILE A 67 -6.58 -10.04 -5.00
C ILE A 67 -5.88 -8.69 -4.91
N ALA A 68 -5.32 -8.19 -6.02
CA ALA A 68 -4.67 -6.88 -6.08
C ALA A 68 -5.62 -5.74 -5.68
N ALA A 69 -6.89 -5.80 -6.12
CA ALA A 69 -7.91 -4.84 -5.74
C ALA A 69 -8.27 -4.92 -4.24
N ASN A 70 -8.39 -6.13 -3.68
CA ASN A 70 -8.64 -6.32 -2.24
C ASN A 70 -7.46 -5.85 -1.39
N ALA A 71 -6.23 -6.23 -1.78
CA ALA A 71 -5.00 -5.81 -1.14
C ALA A 71 -4.89 -4.28 -1.13
N ARG A 72 -5.21 -3.62 -2.25
CA ARG A 72 -5.26 -2.15 -2.34
C ARG A 72 -6.21 -1.55 -1.31
N GLN A 73 -7.42 -2.10 -1.19
CA GLN A 73 -8.42 -1.59 -0.25
C GLN A 73 -7.93 -1.71 1.20
N VAL A 74 -7.28 -2.82 1.55
CA VAL A 74 -6.69 -3.03 2.88
C VAL A 74 -5.54 -2.07 3.11
N ALA A 75 -4.61 -1.93 2.17
CA ALA A 75 -3.47 -1.01 2.27
C ALA A 75 -3.92 0.45 2.46
N LEU A 76 -4.88 0.92 1.66
CA LEU A 76 -5.44 2.26 1.80
C LEU A 76 -6.18 2.47 3.13
N TYR A 77 -6.92 1.47 3.59
CA TYR A 77 -7.61 1.52 4.87
C TYR A 77 -6.61 1.59 6.03
N ASP A 78 -5.56 0.78 6.01
CA ASP A 78 -4.51 0.75 7.04
C ASP A 78 -3.79 2.11 7.12
N LEU A 79 -3.37 2.67 5.99
CA LEU A 79 -2.74 4.00 5.94
C LEU A 79 -3.69 5.09 6.45
N HIS A 80 -4.92 5.10 5.95
CA HIS A 80 -5.89 6.15 6.30
C HIS A 80 -6.28 6.09 7.78
N THR A 81 -6.53 4.90 8.33
CA THR A 81 -6.90 4.77 9.74
C THR A 81 -5.73 5.12 10.66
N THR A 82 -4.50 4.74 10.33
CA THR A 82 -3.31 5.13 11.08
C THR A 82 -3.10 6.65 11.06
N LEU A 83 -3.27 7.30 9.90
CA LEU A 83 -3.27 8.77 9.78
C LEU A 83 -4.32 9.44 10.68
N LEU A 84 -5.57 8.95 10.66
CA LEU A 84 -6.66 9.49 11.47
C LEU A 84 -6.40 9.33 12.97
N GLN A 85 -5.88 8.18 13.38
CA GLN A 85 -5.52 7.94 14.77
C GLN A 85 -4.41 8.90 15.23
N ARG A 86 -3.39 9.09 14.38
CA ARG A 86 -2.29 10.02 14.65
C ARG A 86 -2.79 11.46 14.74
N ALA A 87 -3.61 11.90 13.80
CA ALA A 87 -4.20 13.25 13.80
C ALA A 87 -5.04 13.49 15.06
N ARG A 88 -5.90 12.53 15.42
CA ARG A 88 -6.72 12.58 16.64
C ARG A 88 -5.86 12.69 17.91
N LEU A 89 -4.76 11.95 18.01
CA LEU A 89 -3.85 12.04 19.16
C LEU A 89 -3.15 13.40 19.22
N ARG A 90 -2.74 13.96 18.08
CA ARG A 90 -2.14 15.31 18.01
C ARG A 90 -3.13 16.39 18.44
N GLU A 91 -4.37 16.34 17.94
CA GLU A 91 -5.42 17.28 18.34
C GLU A 91 -5.76 17.15 19.82
N HIS A 92 -5.92 15.93 20.32
CA HIS A 92 -6.17 15.70 21.74
C HIS A 92 -5.03 16.24 22.61
N HIS A 93 -3.77 16.01 22.22
CA HIS A 93 -2.62 16.56 22.91
C HIS A 93 -2.65 18.09 22.94
N ARG A 94 -2.92 18.73 21.80
CA ARG A 94 -3.04 20.18 21.70
C ARG A 94 -4.16 20.73 22.59
N ALA A 95 -5.34 20.10 22.59
CA ALA A 95 -6.46 20.52 23.42
C ALA A 95 -6.15 20.43 24.91
N VAL A 96 -5.49 19.36 25.34
CA VAL A 96 -5.06 19.20 26.74
C VAL A 96 -4.06 20.28 27.14
N LEU A 97 -3.05 20.56 26.31
CA LEU A 97 -2.09 21.62 26.59
C LEU A 97 -2.75 23.01 26.75
N VAL A 98 -3.76 23.31 25.93
CA VAL A 98 -4.50 24.58 26.04
C VAL A 98 -5.29 24.64 27.34
N ILE A 99 -6.05 23.59 27.66
CA ILE A 99 -6.86 23.52 28.90
C ILE A 99 -5.97 23.62 30.15
N ASP A 100 -4.82 22.95 30.13
CA ASP A 100 -3.91 22.92 31.27
C ASP A 100 -3.13 24.24 31.41
N HIS A 101 -2.85 24.96 30.32
CA HIS A 101 -2.30 26.32 30.39
C HIS A 101 -3.28 27.31 31.05
N GLU A 102 -4.58 27.09 30.90
CA GLU A 102 -5.63 27.93 31.51
C GLU A 102 -5.91 27.57 32.98
N ARG A 103 -5.38 26.45 33.50
CA ARG A 103 -5.53 26.03 34.90
C ARG A 103 -4.31 26.44 35.72
N ASP A 104 -4.49 27.43 36.60
CA ASP A 104 -3.46 27.99 37.49
C ASP A 104 -2.88 26.99 38.53
N ASP A 105 -3.43 25.78 38.62
CA ASP A 105 -3.09 24.78 39.64
C ASP A 105 -2.03 23.75 39.22
N GLY A 106 -1.47 23.85 38.02
CA GLY A 106 -0.50 22.89 37.50
C GLY A 106 -1.09 21.50 37.22
N LEU A 107 -0.30 20.62 36.59
CA LEU A 107 -0.75 19.28 36.20
C LEU A 107 -0.77 18.32 37.40
N SER A 108 -1.83 17.54 37.54
CA SER A 108 -1.82 16.41 38.46
C SER A 108 -0.82 15.35 38.01
N GLU A 109 -0.29 14.55 38.94
CA GLU A 109 0.71 13.50 38.64
C GLU A 109 0.19 12.47 37.61
N ALA A 110 -1.08 12.10 37.70
CA ALA A 110 -1.73 11.24 36.70
C ALA A 110 -1.95 11.94 35.34
N ALA A 111 -1.99 13.27 35.29
CA ALA A 111 -2.02 14.03 34.04
C ALA A 111 -0.61 14.19 33.44
N LEU A 112 0.42 14.35 34.28
CA LEU A 112 1.83 14.35 33.87
C LEU A 112 2.23 13.01 33.25
N GLU A 113 1.87 11.90 33.87
CA GLU A 113 2.21 10.57 33.34
C GLU A 113 1.51 10.31 31.99
N ARG A 114 0.22 10.62 31.89
CA ARG A 114 -0.50 10.58 30.61
C ARG A 114 0.07 11.56 29.57
N ALA A 115 0.68 12.67 29.99
CA ALA A 115 1.33 13.59 29.07
C ALA A 115 2.66 13.03 28.54
N ARG A 116 3.38 12.23 29.34
CA ARG A 116 4.63 11.56 28.94
C ARG A 116 4.41 10.43 27.95
N GLU A 117 3.38 9.60 28.12
CA GLU A 117 3.07 8.49 27.20
C GLU A 117 2.54 8.93 25.81
N ARG A 118 2.11 10.20 25.66
CA ARG A 118 1.42 10.67 24.44
C ARG A 118 2.37 10.90 23.25
N PRO A 119 3.52 11.58 23.41
CA PRO A 119 4.55 11.65 22.38
C PRO A 119 4.93 10.27 21.84
N ASP A 120 5.12 9.29 22.74
CA ASP A 120 5.51 7.92 22.37
C ASP A 120 4.47 7.25 21.47
N ARG A 121 3.17 7.43 21.76
CA ARG A 121 2.09 6.89 20.90
C ARG A 121 2.03 7.56 19.52
N ILE A 122 2.35 8.85 19.42
CA ILE A 122 2.40 9.56 18.13
C ILE A 122 3.61 9.06 17.31
N THR A 123 4.75 8.87 17.97
CA THR A 123 5.96 8.32 17.34
C THR A 123 5.71 6.89 16.87
N LEU A 124 5.10 6.03 17.70
CA LEU A 124 4.72 4.67 17.33
C LEU A 124 3.83 4.62 16.08
N LEU A 125 2.78 5.45 16.02
CA LEU A 125 1.94 5.53 14.81
C LEU A 125 2.70 6.07 13.59
N THR A 126 3.77 6.83 13.80
CA THR A 126 4.63 7.31 12.70
C THR A 126 5.54 6.17 12.21
N VAL A 127 6.06 5.32 13.09
CA VAL A 127 6.76 4.06 12.75
C VAL A 127 5.82 3.14 11.96
N ASP A 128 4.57 2.97 12.42
CA ASP A 128 3.57 2.15 11.73
C ASP A 128 3.30 2.68 10.31
N LEU A 129 3.08 3.99 10.16
CA LEU A 129 2.87 4.62 8.85
C LEU A 129 4.06 4.41 7.91
N TYR A 130 5.28 4.62 8.41
CA TYR A 130 6.51 4.42 7.63
C TYR A 130 6.59 2.96 7.14
N THR A 131 6.42 2.04 8.08
CA THR A 131 6.54 0.60 7.84
C THR A 131 5.48 0.11 6.85
N GLN A 132 4.23 0.52 7.03
CA GLN A 132 3.12 0.21 6.14
C GLN A 132 3.34 0.77 4.74
N TYR A 133 3.67 2.06 4.62
CA TYR A 133 3.85 2.74 3.34
C TYR A 133 4.91 2.06 2.48
N HIS A 134 6.10 1.84 3.03
CA HIS A 134 7.20 1.21 2.28
C HIS A 134 6.99 -0.28 2.05
N ALA A 135 6.25 -0.98 2.92
CA ALA A 135 5.87 -2.37 2.67
C ALA A 135 4.88 -2.49 1.50
N TYR A 136 3.92 -1.57 1.39
CA TYR A 136 2.97 -1.53 0.27
C TYR A 136 3.64 -1.09 -1.03
N ASP A 137 4.62 -0.20 -0.96
CA ASP A 137 5.46 0.18 -2.09
C ASP A 137 6.24 -1.02 -2.65
N ARG A 138 6.94 -1.77 -1.79
CA ARG A 138 7.60 -3.04 -2.17
C ARG A 138 6.62 -4.07 -2.72
N PHE A 139 5.41 -4.15 -2.18
CA PHE A 139 4.38 -5.05 -2.71
C PHE A 139 3.96 -4.66 -4.12
N ALA A 140 3.70 -3.38 -4.37
CA ALA A 140 3.35 -2.88 -5.70
C ALA A 140 4.46 -3.21 -6.72
N GLU A 141 5.70 -2.85 -6.40
CA GLU A 141 6.84 -3.03 -7.31
C GLU A 141 7.12 -4.52 -7.58
N HIS A 142 7.27 -5.32 -6.51
CA HIS A 142 7.73 -6.70 -6.64
C HIS A 142 6.64 -7.71 -7.00
N HIS A 143 5.37 -7.45 -6.65
CA HIS A 143 4.27 -8.40 -6.91
C HIS A 143 3.34 -7.97 -8.02
N LEU A 144 3.19 -6.67 -8.27
CA LEU A 144 2.28 -6.17 -9.29
C LEU A 144 3.01 -5.54 -10.49
N GLY A 145 4.33 -5.33 -10.38
CA GLY A 145 5.13 -4.73 -11.45
C GLY A 145 4.81 -3.26 -11.71
N VAL A 146 4.20 -2.57 -10.74
CA VAL A 146 3.79 -1.16 -10.86
C VAL A 146 4.20 -0.39 -9.61
N ASP A 147 4.39 0.91 -9.76
CA ASP A 147 4.62 1.79 -8.62
C ASP A 147 3.35 1.93 -7.76
N LEU A 148 3.52 2.25 -6.48
CA LEU A 148 2.41 2.42 -5.52
C LEU A 148 1.34 3.42 -6.01
N GLU A 149 1.76 4.48 -6.70
CA GLU A 149 0.87 5.49 -7.28
C GLU A 149 -0.08 4.89 -8.33
N ILE A 150 0.45 4.06 -9.24
CA ILE A 150 -0.34 3.40 -10.27
C ILE A 150 -1.31 2.41 -9.62
N TRP A 151 -0.82 1.61 -8.67
CA TRP A 151 -1.65 0.63 -7.99
C TRP A 151 -2.83 1.30 -7.27
N PHE A 152 -2.58 2.40 -6.56
CA PHE A 152 -3.60 3.13 -5.81
C PHE A 152 -4.51 4.00 -6.68
N GLY A 153 -4.03 4.48 -7.84
CA GLY A 153 -4.70 5.46 -8.71
C GLY A 153 -6.21 5.25 -8.95
N PRO A 154 -6.70 4.01 -9.17
CA PRO A 154 -8.13 3.79 -9.42
C PRO A 154 -9.06 4.07 -8.23
N HIS A 155 -8.52 4.28 -7.01
CA HIS A 155 -9.32 4.52 -5.82
C HIS A 155 -9.51 6.02 -5.53
N PHE A 156 -10.76 6.46 -5.37
CA PHE A 156 -11.13 7.88 -5.22
C PHE A 156 -10.37 8.66 -4.13
N TYR A 157 -10.03 8.02 -3.01
CA TYR A 157 -9.33 8.68 -1.89
C TYR A 157 -7.81 8.45 -1.89
N ALA A 158 -7.26 7.72 -2.88
CA ALA A 158 -5.86 7.31 -2.90
C ALA A 158 -4.89 8.50 -2.79
N ASP A 159 -5.07 9.52 -3.63
CA ASP A 159 -4.17 10.67 -3.68
C ASP A 159 -4.12 11.43 -2.36
N ASN A 160 -5.28 11.63 -1.72
CA ASN A 160 -5.36 12.33 -0.44
C ASN A 160 -4.64 11.55 0.67
N VAL A 161 -4.84 10.23 0.73
CA VAL A 161 -4.20 9.36 1.73
C VAL A 161 -2.70 9.30 1.49
N ARG A 162 -2.26 9.15 0.23
CA ARG A 162 -0.84 9.11 -0.15
C ARG A 162 -0.15 10.44 0.17
N ALA A 163 -0.73 11.56 -0.24
CA ALA A 163 -0.17 12.89 0.01
C ALA A 163 -0.05 13.17 1.51
N ALA A 164 -1.11 12.89 2.29
CA ALA A 164 -1.06 13.05 3.74
C ALA A 164 -0.05 12.13 4.42
N THR A 165 0.14 10.90 3.90
CA THR A 165 1.17 9.98 4.38
C THR A 165 2.56 10.54 4.09
N SER A 166 2.83 10.98 2.85
CA SER A 166 4.10 11.58 2.45
C SER A 166 4.44 12.79 3.32
N GLU A 167 3.50 13.70 3.54
CA GLU A 167 3.71 14.88 4.39
C GLU A 167 4.12 14.50 5.82
N VAL A 168 3.53 13.44 6.37
CA VAL A 168 3.88 12.94 7.71
C VAL A 168 5.28 12.33 7.72
N LEU A 169 5.64 11.55 6.70
CA LEU A 169 6.92 10.87 6.62
C LEU A 169 8.07 11.82 6.28
N GLU A 170 7.85 12.86 5.48
CA GLU A 170 8.82 13.92 5.18
C GLU A 170 9.25 14.69 6.43
N GLN A 171 8.37 14.79 7.43
CA GLN A 171 8.67 15.41 8.72
C GLN A 171 9.38 14.47 9.69
N ALA A 172 9.38 13.16 9.42
CA ALA A 172 10.01 12.17 10.27
C ALA A 172 11.50 12.01 9.91
N GLN A 173 12.34 11.82 10.92
CA GLN A 173 13.74 11.44 10.72
C GLN A 173 13.86 9.94 10.95
N PRO A 174 14.28 9.14 9.95
CA PRO A 174 14.37 7.68 10.10
C PRO A 174 15.23 7.25 11.29
N ASP A 175 16.38 7.88 11.51
CA ASP A 175 17.27 7.62 12.65
C ASP A 175 16.56 7.82 14.01
N ASP A 176 15.73 8.85 14.14
CA ASP A 176 14.99 9.13 15.38
C ASP A 176 13.90 8.07 15.62
N LEU A 177 13.28 7.57 14.55
CA LEU A 177 12.29 6.50 14.64
C LEU A 177 12.93 5.16 15.01
N GLU A 178 14.09 4.82 14.43
CA GLU A 178 14.85 3.62 14.80
C GLU A 178 15.29 3.69 16.26
N GLN A 179 15.83 4.83 16.70
CA GLN A 179 16.21 5.02 18.10
C GLN A 179 15.01 4.82 19.02
N PHE A 180 13.85 5.40 18.69
CA PHE A 180 12.63 5.24 19.49
C PHE A 180 12.20 3.77 19.62
N VAL A 181 12.26 2.99 18.53
CA VAL A 181 11.92 1.56 18.57
C VAL A 181 12.87 0.81 19.50
N ASN A 182 14.18 1.02 19.35
CA ASN A 182 15.21 0.30 20.11
C ASN A 182 15.27 0.74 21.60
N ASP A 183 15.00 2.00 21.90
CA ASP A 183 14.88 2.52 23.28
C ASP A 183 13.79 1.77 24.07
N GLY A 184 12.68 1.43 23.40
CA GLY A 184 11.59 0.64 24.00
C GLY A 184 12.02 -0.78 24.42
N PHE A 185 13.08 -1.31 23.83
CA PHE A 185 13.65 -2.62 24.14
C PHE A 185 14.97 -2.53 24.94
N GLY A 186 15.48 -1.32 25.19
CA GLY A 186 16.75 -1.10 25.86
C GLY A 186 17.96 -1.58 25.05
N ILE A 187 17.89 -1.51 23.71
CA ILE A 187 18.95 -1.91 22.79
C ILE A 187 19.80 -0.69 22.43
N GLU A 188 21.12 -0.79 22.54
CA GLU A 188 22.03 0.32 22.23
C GLU A 188 22.43 0.33 20.75
N ARG A 189 22.73 1.52 20.20
CA ARG A 189 23.11 1.66 18.79
C ARG A 189 24.44 0.96 18.53
N GLY A 190 24.42 -0.02 17.63
CA GLY A 190 25.58 -0.84 17.28
C GLY A 190 25.55 -2.25 17.87
N ASP A 191 24.52 -2.59 18.64
CA ASP A 191 24.24 -3.96 19.06
C ASP A 191 23.82 -4.82 17.86
N ASP A 192 24.17 -6.11 17.89
CA ASP A 192 23.80 -7.07 16.83
C ASP A 192 22.27 -7.23 16.69
N ASP A 193 21.53 -6.91 17.74
CA ASP A 193 20.06 -6.99 17.81
C ASP A 193 19.37 -5.66 17.42
N TRP A 194 20.11 -4.67 16.89
CA TRP A 194 19.53 -3.38 16.48
C TRP A 194 18.46 -3.55 15.41
N VAL A 195 17.23 -3.16 15.74
CA VAL A 195 16.09 -3.23 14.81
C VAL A 195 16.09 -1.99 13.92
N THR A 196 16.19 -2.19 12.61
CA THR A 196 16.12 -1.12 11.61
C THR A 196 14.70 -0.95 11.08
N LEU A 197 14.36 0.24 10.59
CA LEU A 197 13.07 0.43 9.90
C LEU A 197 12.96 -0.47 8.66
N ASP A 198 14.06 -0.69 7.94
CA ASP A 198 14.09 -1.60 6.80
C ASP A 198 13.72 -3.04 7.16
N SER A 199 14.15 -3.51 8.35
CA SER A 199 13.78 -4.83 8.84
C SER A 199 12.28 -4.92 9.16
N LEU A 200 11.71 -3.88 9.77
CA LEU A 200 10.28 -3.80 10.04
C LEU A 200 9.46 -3.73 8.74
N VAL A 201 9.93 -2.96 7.76
CA VAL A 201 9.33 -2.88 6.42
C VAL A 201 9.32 -4.24 5.75
N GLU A 202 10.43 -4.97 5.82
CA GLU A 202 10.54 -6.31 5.26
C GLU A 202 9.58 -7.31 5.93
N ASP A 203 9.49 -7.29 7.26
CA ASP A 203 8.57 -8.15 8.00
C ASP A 203 7.10 -7.83 7.67
N ARG A 204 6.77 -6.54 7.59
CA ARG A 204 5.42 -6.10 7.21
C ARG A 204 5.10 -6.47 5.75
N TYR A 205 6.06 -6.29 4.84
CA TYR A 205 5.94 -6.69 3.45
C TYR A 205 5.69 -8.19 3.32
N ARG A 206 6.47 -9.03 4.00
CA ARG A 206 6.28 -10.49 4.01
C ARG A 206 4.91 -10.88 4.54
N ALA A 207 4.50 -10.32 5.68
CA ALA A 207 3.19 -10.60 6.26
C ALA A 207 2.04 -10.19 5.32
N PHE A 208 2.16 -9.02 4.68
CA PHE A 208 1.17 -8.54 3.73
C PHE A 208 1.13 -9.40 2.47
N ARG A 209 2.29 -9.70 1.89
CA ARG A 209 2.43 -10.64 0.77
C ARG A 209 1.78 -11.97 1.11
N ASP A 210 2.19 -12.64 2.18
CA ASP A 210 1.70 -13.98 2.52
C ASP A 210 0.18 -14.01 2.73
N THR A 211 -0.42 -12.88 3.15
CA THR A 211 -1.87 -12.72 3.25
C THR A 211 -2.55 -12.67 1.87
N PHE A 212 -1.90 -12.07 0.87
CA PHE A 212 -2.45 -11.85 -0.46
C PHE A 212 -1.86 -12.75 -1.56
N THR A 213 -0.89 -13.62 -1.25
CA THR A 213 -0.24 -14.53 -2.23
C THR A 213 -0.76 -15.98 -2.12
N VAL A 214 -1.94 -16.23 -1.54
CA VAL A 214 -2.51 -17.59 -1.37
C VAL A 214 -3.08 -18.18 -2.67
N LEU A 215 -2.42 -17.97 -3.82
CA LEU A 215 -2.71 -18.67 -5.08
C LEU A 215 -1.42 -19.22 -5.71
N ASP A 216 -0.56 -19.82 -4.89
CA ASP A 216 0.62 -20.53 -5.39
C ASP A 216 0.24 -22.00 -5.66
N GLU A 217 -0.11 -22.27 -6.93
CA GLU A 217 -0.08 -23.54 -7.69
C GLU A 217 -0.68 -24.86 -7.11
N SER A 218 -0.99 -25.00 -5.83
CA SER A 218 -1.38 -26.29 -5.23
C SER A 218 -2.87 -26.62 -5.30
N ASP A 219 -3.75 -25.62 -5.48
CA ASP A 219 -5.21 -25.82 -5.49
C ASP A 219 -5.83 -25.90 -6.90
N CYS A 220 -5.01 -25.89 -7.96
CA CYS A 220 -5.45 -26.06 -9.35
C CYS A 220 -5.09 -27.44 -9.94
N ARG A 221 -5.05 -28.50 -9.13
CA ARG A 221 -5.10 -29.86 -9.68
C ARG A 221 -6.57 -30.26 -9.88
N PRO A 222 -7.05 -30.40 -11.12
CA PRO A 222 -8.31 -31.10 -11.35
C PRO A 222 -8.07 -32.59 -11.04
N ASP A 223 -8.88 -33.14 -10.12
CA ASP A 223 -9.12 -34.58 -10.04
C ASP A 223 -9.77 -35.12 -11.33
#